data_AF-A0A662P858-F1
#
_entry.id   AF-A0A662P858-F1
#
_cell.length_a   1.000
_cell.length_b   1.000
_cell.length_c   1.000
_cell.angle_alpha   90.00
_cell.angle_beta   90.00
_cell.angle_gamma   90.00
#
_symmetry.space_group_name_H-M   'P 1'
#
loop_
_entity.id
_entity.type
_entity.pdbx_description
1 polymer ?
#
loop_
_entity_poly.entity_id
_entity_poly.type
_entity_poly.pdbx_seq_one_letter_code
_entity_poly.pdbx_strand_id
1 'polypeptide(L)' 'MKYCVQAIIRFDTEEEARKIFEELKKVLKKRFEKDDAHIILHECYHDEEPTKPCKVIEIIYAS' A
#
# COMPACT_ATOMS: atom_id res chain seq x y z
N MET A 1 -5.36 -7.68 -23.25
CA MET A 1 -5.81 -8.29 -21.98
C MET A 1 -4.79 -7.91 -20.91
N LYS A 2 -5.23 -7.42 -19.74
CA LYS A 2 -4.33 -7.03 -18.64
C LYS A 2 -4.60 -7.97 -17.46
N TYR A 3 -3.54 -8.39 -16.77
CA TYR A 3 -3.63 -9.22 -15.57
C TYR A 3 -3.20 -8.36 -14.37
N CYS A 4 -3.86 -8.54 -13.23
CA CYS A 4 -3.62 -7.77 -12.02
C CYS A 4 -3.27 -8.71 -10.86
N VAL A 5 -2.29 -8.31 -10.05
CA VAL A 5 -1.93 -8.96 -8.81
C VAL A 5 -2.14 -7.95 -7.68
N GLN A 6 -2.89 -8.32 -6.65
CA GLN A 6 -3.11 -7.49 -5.46
C GLN A 6 -2.62 -8.21 -4.21
N ALA A 7 -1.85 -7.51 -3.37
CA ALA A 7 -1.40 -7.99 -2.06
C ALA A 7 -1.87 -7.02 -0.97
N ILE A 8 -2.39 -7.55 0.14
CA ILE A 8 -2.81 -6.79 1.32
C ILE A 8 -2.01 -7.30 2.51
N ILE A 9 -1.28 -6.41 3.17
CA ILE A 9 -0.48 -6.71 4.36
C ILE A 9 -0.95 -5.74 5.46
N ARG A 10 -1.20 -6.26 6.66
CA ARG A 10 -1.66 -5.47 7.81
C ARG A 10 -0.59 -5.51 8.89
N PHE A 11 -0.43 -4.39 9.58
CA PHE A 11 0.55 -4.19 10.64
C PHE A 11 -0.18 -3.59 11.84
N ASP A 12 0.31 -3.89 13.04
CA ASP A 12 -0.30 -3.42 14.29
C ASP A 12 0.11 -1.96 14.62
N THR A 13 1.19 -1.47 13.99
CA THR A 13 1.71 -0.11 14.22
C THR A 13 1.88 0.68 12.93
N GLU A 14 1.63 1.99 13.02
CA GLU A 14 1.89 2.92 11.90
C GLU A 14 3.38 2.95 11.53
N GLU A 15 4.27 2.84 12.51
CA GLU A 15 5.72 2.87 12.32
C GLU A 15 6.20 1.74 11.41
N GLU A 16 5.78 0.50 11.69
CA GLU A 16 6.11 -0.66 10.85
C GLU A 16 5.51 -0.54 9.45
N ALA A 17 4.24 -0.15 9.36
CA ALA A 17 3.56 0.03 8.07
C ALA A 17 4.29 1.06 7.20
N ARG A 18 4.70 2.20 7.78
CA ARG A 18 5.47 3.25 7.07
C ARG A 18 6.84 2.78 6.65
N LYS A 19 7.56 2.06 7.52
CA LYS A 19 8.89 1.53 7.20
C LYS A 19 8.83 0.61 5.97
N ILE A 20 7.90 -0.34 5.96
CA ILE A 20 7.71 -1.25 4.84
C ILE A 20 7.24 -0.50 3.59
N PHE A 21 6.33 0.48 3.73
CA PHE A 21 5.85 1.29 2.62
C PHE A 21 7.00 2.04 1.91
N GLU A 22 7.91 2.65 2.66
CA GLU A 22 9.07 3.35 2.11
C GLU A 22 10.09 2.42 1.44
N GLU A 23 10.25 1.19 1.94
CA GLU A 23 11.07 0.16 1.28
C GLU A 23 10.43 -0.29 -0.05
N LEU A 24 9.13 -0.57 -0.04
CA LEU A 24 8.38 -0.97 -1.22
C LEU A 24 8.35 0.13 -2.29
N LYS A 25 8.25 1.40 -1.89
CA LYS A 25 8.33 2.57 -2.78
C LYS A 25 9.60 2.58 -3.63
N LYS A 26 10.76 2.26 -3.04
CA LYS A 26 12.05 2.19 -3.76
C LYS A 26 12.05 1.07 -4.80
N VAL A 27 11.49 -0.09 -4.44
CA VAL A 27 11.36 -1.23 -5.36
C VAL A 27 10.36 -0.94 -6.47
N LEU A 28 9.23 -0.32 -6.14
CA LEU A 28 8.15 0.01 -7.07
C LEU A 28 8.67 0.84 -8.25
N LYS A 29 9.29 1.99 -7.94
CA LYS A 29 9.82 2.91 -8.95
C LYS A 29 10.88 2.26 -9.84
N LYS A 30 11.70 1.37 -9.29
CA LYS A 30 12.79 0.72 -10.04
C LYS A 30 12.31 -0.44 -10.91
N ARG A 31 11.36 -1.23 -10.41
CA ARG A 31 10.99 -2.52 -11.03
C ARG A 31 9.82 -2.39 -12.00
N PHE A 32 8.91 -1.44 -11.76
CA PHE A 32 7.63 -1.34 -12.43
C PHE A 32 7.43 0.01 -13.14
N GLU A 33 8.51 0.73 -13.48
CA GLU A 33 8.49 2.06 -14.12
C GLU A 33 7.62 2.13 -15.39
N LYS A 34 7.51 1.01 -16.13
CA LYS A 34 6.75 0.90 -17.38
C LYS A 34 5.38 0.23 -17.20
N ASP A 35 5.05 -0.16 -15.98
CA ASP A 35 3.83 -0.88 -15.63
C ASP A 35 2.84 0.04 -14.90
N ASP A 36 1.56 -0.31 -14.97
CA ASP A 36 0.51 0.35 -14.21
C ASP A 36 0.50 -0.19 -12.77
N ALA A 37 1.48 0.26 -11.98
CA ALA A 37 1.75 -0.23 -10.63
C ALA A 37 1.69 0.91 -9.61
N HIS A 38 1.04 0.64 -8.47
CA HIS A 38 0.93 1.58 -7.37
C HIS A 38 0.93 0.85 -6.02
N ILE A 39 1.30 1.57 -4.96
CA ILE A 39 1.17 1.10 -3.57
C ILE A 39 0.32 2.13 -2.83
N ILE A 40 -0.61 1.64 -2.00
CA ILE A 40 -1.49 2.47 -1.17
C ILE A 40 -1.21 2.15 0.30
N LEU A 41 -0.98 3.20 1.10
CA LEU A 41 -0.94 3.12 2.55
C LEU A 41 -2.31 3.46 3.10
N HIS A 42 -2.88 2.54 3.88
CA HIS A 42 -4.18 2.72 4.54
C HIS A 42 -4.02 2.78 6.06
N GLU A 43 -4.82 3.61 6.72
CA GLU A 43 -5.15 3.50 8.14
C GLU A 43 -6.44 2.70 8.27
N CYS A 44 -6.39 1.54 8.94
CA CYS A 44 -7.54 0.66 9.11
C CYS A 44 -7.95 0.61 10.58
N TYR A 45 -9.26 0.67 10.84
CA TYR A 45 -9.83 0.75 12.20
C TYR A 45 -10.42 -0.59 12.65
N HIS A 46 -9.89 -1.71 12.17
CA HIS A 46 -10.50 -3.03 12.34
C HIS A 46 -10.66 -3.45 13.81
N ASP A 47 -9.84 -2.91 14.72
CA ASP A 47 -9.92 -3.20 16.16
C ASP A 47 -10.95 -2.33 16.90
N GLU A 48 -11.35 -1.18 16.34
CA GLU A 48 -12.35 -0.28 16.93
C GLU A 48 -13.74 -0.49 16.29
N GLU A 49 -13.81 -0.49 14.96
CA GLU A 49 -15.04 -0.61 14.19
C GLU A 49 -14.78 -1.36 12.87
N PRO A 50 -15.08 -2.69 12.80
CA PRO A 50 -14.79 -3.52 11.63
C PRO A 50 -15.45 -3.05 10.33
N THR A 51 -16.54 -2.28 10.42
CA THR A 51 -17.28 -1.74 9.27
C THR A 51 -16.77 -0.39 8.79
N LYS A 52 -15.88 0.25 9.56
CA LYS A 52 -15.36 1.57 9.20
C LYS A 52 -14.39 1.43 8.03
N PRO A 53 -14.59 2.16 6.92
CA PRO A 53 -13.71 2.06 5.77
C PRO A 53 -12.30 2.49 6.16
N CYS A 54 -11.29 1.78 5.67
CA CYS A 54 -9.91 2.23 5.84
C CYS A 54 -9.72 3.60 5.17
N LYS A 55 -8.98 4.48 5.83
CA LYS A 55 -8.64 5.80 5.31
C LYS A 55 -7.37 5.69 4.48
N VAL A 56 -7.41 6.21 3.25
CA VAL A 56 -6.20 6.33 2.42
C VAL A 56 -5.31 7.42 3.01
N ILE A 57 -4.10 7.04 3.41
CA ILE A 57 -3.07 7.98 3.87
C ILE A 57 -2.28 8.48 2.67
N GLU A 58 -1.76 7.57 1.84
CA GLU A 58 -0.85 7.91 0.74
C GLU A 58 -0.99 6.90 -0.40
N ILE A 59 -0.82 7.38 -1.63
CA ILE A 59 -0.72 6.55 -2.84
C ILE A 59 0.53 6.94 -3.60
N ILE A 60 1.30 5.96 -4.05
CA ILE A 60 2.48 6.16 -4.89
C ILE A 60 2.33 5.33 -6.14
N TYR A 61 2.58 5.96 -7.28
CA TYR A 61 2.64 5.32 -8.59
C TYR A 61 4.09 5.04 -8.98
N ALA A 62 4.30 4.01 -9.77
CA ALA A 62 5.61 3.68 -10.32
C ALA A 62 6.08 4.69 -11.38
N SER A 63 5.14 5.28 -12.13
CA SER A 63 5.33 6.27 -13.20
C SER A 63 5.24 7.71 -12.73
#